data_AF-A0A2X1A0I4-F1
#
_entry.id   AF-A0A2X1A0I4-F1
#
_cell.length_a   1.000
_cell.length_b   1.000
_cell.length_c   1.000
_cell.angle_alpha   90.00
_cell.angle_beta   90.00
_cell.angle_gamma   90.00
#
_symmetry.space_group_name_H-M   'P 1'
#
loop_
_entity.id
_entity.type
_entity.pdbx_description
1 polymer ?
#
loop_
_entity_poly.entity_id
_entity_poly.type
_entity_poly.pdbx_seq_one_letter_code
_entity_poly.pdbx_strand_id
1 'polypeptide(L)'
;MKNQLIRIIAIALLGVCVYINMYEIDELGLMQFFAYAGLLGFTFAVGIPIIFIKNKISLSKKFGLLFLSMIIAAIIPLLGFGNLKYILEEHLMNKEMNKVVNQYNVNLQTDEVFLTFQNHLLVGKRDDLFGSIDKTLLVYNAAGKETKRIKITELAKAAVPYLPLTDKEKETTYFDGMKTQGNTYDLWEKIDDNDIQLFFRYVTTEVPEDYQPEPDMPADAKDIKFHYDITYSPVLDENGEFVFSSDTFHLYKSNDSIRVSYKASGIEAIVAPNTAVLVNEIK
;
A
#
# COMPACT_ATOMS: atom_id res chain seq x y z
N MET A 1 35.04 -33.85 3.40
CA MET A 1 34.78 -32.57 2.71
C MET A 1 33.28 -32.31 2.50
N LYS A 2 32.52 -33.26 1.91
CA LYS A 2 31.07 -33.11 1.65
C LYS A 2 30.25 -32.58 2.84
N ASN A 3 30.42 -33.15 4.04
CA ASN A 3 29.67 -32.72 5.23
C ASN A 3 30.05 -31.33 5.79
N GLN A 4 31.24 -30.80 5.47
CA GLN A 4 31.64 -29.46 5.89
C GLN A 4 31.14 -28.41 4.91
N LEU A 5 31.18 -28.73 3.61
CA LEU A 5 30.61 -27.91 2.55
C LEU A 5 29.11 -27.68 2.78
N ILE A 6 28.35 -28.75 3.09
CA ILE A 6 26.91 -28.65 3.40
C ILE A 6 26.65 -27.69 4.58
N ARG A 7 27.50 -27.72 5.61
CA ARG A 7 27.36 -26.82 6.78
C ARG A 7 27.60 -25.36 6.40
N ILE A 8 28.64 -25.08 5.61
CA ILE A 8 28.91 -23.72 5.12
C ILE A 8 27.77 -23.23 4.23
N ILE A 9 27.28 -24.06 3.31
CA ILE A 9 26.14 -23.74 2.45
C ILE A 9 24.89 -23.43 3.30
N ALA A 10 24.60 -24.23 4.32
CA ALA A 10 23.46 -23.99 5.19
C ALA A 10 23.57 -22.65 5.93
N ILE A 11 24.74 -22.32 6.47
CA ILE A 11 24.98 -21.03 7.14
C ILE A 11 24.82 -19.88 6.15
N ALA A 12 25.42 -19.99 4.97
CA ALA A 12 25.34 -18.96 3.94
C ALA A 12 23.90 -18.73 3.47
N LEU A 13 23.15 -19.79 3.16
CA LEU A 13 21.74 -19.68 2.73
C LEU A 13 20.87 -19.04 3.82
N LEU A 14 20.99 -19.47 5.07
CA LEU A 14 20.24 -18.87 6.19
C LEU A 14 20.62 -17.40 6.39
N GLY A 15 21.91 -17.07 6.28
CA GLY A 15 22.40 -15.70 6.33
C GLY A 15 21.82 -14.84 5.21
N VAL A 16 21.86 -15.31 3.97
CA VAL A 16 21.27 -14.62 2.80
C VAL A 16 19.78 -14.35 3.04
N CYS A 17 19.01 -15.33 3.53
CA CYS A 17 17.58 -15.14 3.82
C CYS A 17 17.34 -14.02 4.85
N VAL A 18 18.10 -14.02 5.96
CA VAL A 18 17.98 -12.96 6.98
C VAL A 18 18.38 -11.60 6.42
N TYR A 19 19.49 -11.55 5.68
CA TYR A 19 19.96 -10.32 5.05
C TYR A 19 18.91 -9.72 4.12
N ILE A 20 18.35 -10.53 3.23
CA ILE A 20 17.32 -10.12 2.27
C ILE A 20 16.06 -9.63 3.00
N ASN A 21 15.62 -10.33 4.04
CA ASN A 21 14.43 -9.93 4.81
C ASN A 21 14.62 -8.60 5.54
N MET A 22 15.84 -8.32 6.02
CA MET A 22 16.15 -7.06 6.71
C MET A 22 16.53 -5.93 5.74
N TYR A 23 16.77 -6.24 4.46
CA TYR A 23 17.26 -5.27 3.49
C TYR A 23 16.12 -4.36 3.04
N GLU A 24 16.23 -3.09 3.42
CA GLU A 24 15.37 -2.01 2.97
C GLU A 24 16.23 -0.86 2.44
N ILE A 25 15.76 -0.21 1.38
CA ILE A 25 16.33 1.03 0.86
C ILE A 25 15.66 2.18 1.61
N ASP A 26 16.45 2.87 2.43
CA ASP A 26 16.08 4.12 3.06
C ASP A 26 16.99 5.25 2.56
N GLU A 27 16.50 6.49 2.63
CA GLU A 27 17.23 7.67 2.15
C GLU A 27 18.62 7.85 2.78
N LEU A 28 18.80 7.37 4.02
CA LEU A 28 20.03 7.48 4.79
C LEU A 28 20.94 6.24 4.67
N GLY A 29 20.47 5.17 4.02
CA GLY A 29 21.17 3.88 3.93
C GLY A 29 21.37 3.16 5.27
N LEU A 30 20.67 3.57 6.32
CA LEU A 30 20.79 3.00 7.66
C LEU A 30 20.24 1.58 7.70
N MET A 31 19.16 1.29 6.98
CA MET A 31 18.56 -0.04 6.93
C MET A 31 19.47 -1.05 6.24
N GLN A 32 20.17 -0.61 5.21
CA GLN A 32 21.19 -1.41 4.52
C GLN A 32 22.36 -1.75 5.45
N PHE A 33 22.79 -0.79 6.28
CA PHE A 33 23.81 -0.99 7.30
C PHE A 33 23.34 -1.97 8.39
N PHE A 34 22.11 -1.83 8.89
CA PHE A 34 21.55 -2.75 9.88
C PHE A 34 21.36 -4.16 9.33
N ALA A 35 20.92 -4.32 8.07
CA ALA A 35 20.86 -5.61 7.40
C ALA A 35 22.24 -6.26 7.33
N TYR A 36 23.28 -5.49 7.03
CA TYR A 36 24.66 -5.99 7.01
C TYR A 36 25.16 -6.42 8.39
N ALA A 37 24.97 -5.58 9.41
CA ALA A 37 25.34 -5.92 10.78
C ALA A 37 24.57 -7.15 11.28
N GLY A 38 23.28 -7.24 10.94
CA GLY A 38 22.41 -8.38 11.21
C GLY A 38 22.91 -9.67 10.57
N LEU A 39 23.30 -9.62 9.28
CA LEU A 39 23.90 -10.75 8.56
C LEU A 39 25.15 -11.30 9.26
N LEU A 40 26.08 -10.42 9.64
CA LEU A 40 27.31 -10.83 10.32
C LEU A 40 27.01 -11.42 11.71
N GLY A 41 26.16 -10.75 12.49
CA GLY A 41 25.74 -11.21 13.82
C GLY A 41 25.04 -12.57 13.77
N PHE A 42 24.11 -12.75 12.82
CA PHE A 42 23.40 -14.00 12.61
C PHE A 42 24.33 -15.13 12.16
N THR A 43 25.21 -14.86 11.18
CA THR A 43 26.21 -15.83 10.69
C THR A 43 27.11 -16.32 11.82
N PHE A 44 27.52 -15.42 12.71
CA PHE A 44 28.29 -15.77 13.89
C PHE A 44 27.48 -16.64 14.86
N ALA A 45 26.29 -16.18 15.25
CA ALA A 45 25.45 -16.85 16.25
C ALA A 45 24.99 -18.25 15.81
N VAL A 46 24.60 -18.41 14.54
CA VAL A 46 24.12 -19.68 13.95
C VAL A 46 25.28 -20.56 13.47
N GLY A 47 26.39 -19.95 13.04
CA GLY A 47 27.60 -20.66 12.65
C GLY A 47 28.20 -21.47 13.81
N ILE A 48 28.14 -20.95 15.04
CA ILE A 48 28.64 -21.65 16.24
C ILE A 48 27.96 -23.03 16.43
N PRO A 49 26.64 -23.15 16.60
CA PRO A 49 26.01 -24.45 16.79
C PRO A 49 26.20 -25.35 15.56
N ILE A 50 26.07 -24.82 14.34
CA ILE A 50 26.21 -25.61 13.11
C ILE A 50 27.63 -26.15 12.94
N ILE A 51 28.68 -25.42 13.31
CA ILE A 51 30.06 -25.86 13.11
C ILE A 51 30.59 -26.66 14.30
N PHE A 52 30.20 -26.31 15.53
CA PHE A 52 30.81 -26.88 16.74
C PHE A 52 30.07 -28.10 17.28
N ILE A 53 28.74 -28.17 17.12
CA ILE A 53 27.92 -29.28 17.65
C ILE A 53 27.97 -30.48 16.71
N LYS A 54 28.23 -31.66 17.31
CA LYS A 54 28.26 -32.97 16.62
C LYS A 54 29.18 -33.01 15.39
N ASN A 55 30.16 -32.10 15.31
CA ASN A 55 31.15 -32.05 14.23
C ASN A 55 32.49 -32.60 14.72
N LYS A 56 32.89 -33.78 14.20
CA LYS A 56 34.08 -34.55 14.62
C LYS A 56 35.37 -34.08 13.93
N ILE A 57 35.56 -32.78 13.78
CA ILE A 57 36.80 -32.18 13.24
C ILE A 57 37.59 -31.50 14.34
N SER A 58 38.89 -31.29 14.10
CA SER A 58 39.76 -30.59 15.05
C SER A 58 39.29 -29.15 15.31
N LEU A 59 39.57 -28.65 16.50
CA LEU A 59 39.14 -27.31 16.93
C LEU A 59 39.64 -26.20 15.99
N SER A 60 40.91 -26.28 15.56
CA SER A 60 41.47 -25.36 14.56
C SER A 60 40.67 -25.34 13.24
N LYS A 61 40.22 -26.51 12.76
CA LYS A 61 39.37 -26.58 11.56
C LYS A 61 37.97 -25.99 11.78
N LYS A 62 37.42 -26.09 13.01
CA LYS A 62 36.14 -25.44 13.35
C LYS A 62 36.26 -23.92 13.28
N PHE A 63 37.30 -23.36 13.88
CA PHE A 63 37.57 -21.92 13.78
C PHE A 63 37.81 -21.47 12.33
N GLY A 64 38.57 -22.23 11.55
CA GLY A 64 38.78 -21.95 10.13
C GLY A 64 37.47 -21.94 9.32
N LEU A 65 36.55 -22.87 9.59
CA LEU A 65 35.24 -22.90 8.94
C LEU A 65 34.33 -21.73 9.37
N LEU A 66 34.37 -21.34 10.64
CA LEU A 66 33.59 -20.20 11.14
C LEU A 66 34.10 -18.91 10.50
N PHE A 67 35.42 -18.73 10.48
CA PHE A 67 36.06 -17.58 9.83
C PHE A 67 35.72 -17.51 8.33
N LEU A 68 35.80 -18.65 7.62
CA LEU A 68 35.41 -18.71 6.21
C LEU A 68 33.92 -18.35 6.00
N SER A 69 33.04 -18.78 6.91
CA SER A 69 31.61 -18.43 6.84
C SER A 69 31.39 -16.94 7.05
N MET A 70 32.12 -16.31 7.97
CA MET A 70 32.09 -14.86 8.18
C MET A 70 32.62 -14.08 6.97
N ILE A 71 33.68 -14.56 6.31
CA ILE A 71 34.17 -13.96 5.06
C ILE A 71 33.11 -14.01 3.97
N ILE A 72 32.46 -15.17 3.78
CA ILE A 72 31.37 -15.31 2.80
C ILE A 72 30.26 -14.32 3.11
N ALA A 73 29.84 -14.21 4.38
CA ALA A 73 28.83 -13.26 4.82
C ALA A 73 29.22 -11.80 4.55
N ALA A 74 30.49 -11.44 4.76
CA ALA A 74 31.00 -10.10 4.47
C ALA A 74 30.96 -9.74 2.97
N ILE A 75 31.02 -10.75 2.08
CA ILE A 75 31.02 -10.55 0.63
C ILE A 75 29.59 -10.46 0.06
N ILE A 76 28.58 -11.08 0.69
CA ILE A 76 27.18 -11.10 0.19
C ILE A 76 26.64 -9.70 -0.18
N PRO A 77 26.80 -8.65 0.65
CA PRO A 77 26.32 -7.30 0.27
C PRO A 77 27.02 -6.75 -0.97
N LEU A 78 28.31 -7.04 -1.15
CA LEU A 78 29.10 -6.57 -2.29
C LEU A 78 28.66 -7.21 -3.61
N LEU A 79 27.98 -8.37 -3.55
CA LEU A 79 27.42 -9.05 -4.70
C LEU A 79 26.05 -8.49 -5.11
N GLY A 80 25.52 -7.49 -4.39
CA GLY A 80 24.24 -6.85 -4.71
C GLY A 80 23.02 -7.70 -4.42
N PHE A 81 23.12 -8.74 -3.56
CA PHE A 81 21.98 -9.59 -3.19
C PHE A 81 20.83 -8.82 -2.54
N GLY A 82 21.09 -7.66 -1.92
CA GLY A 82 20.04 -6.78 -1.41
C GLY A 82 19.17 -6.22 -2.54
N ASN A 83 19.79 -5.83 -3.66
CA ASN A 83 19.07 -5.35 -4.85
C ASN A 83 18.28 -6.46 -5.56
N LEU A 84 18.65 -7.73 -5.34
CA LEU A 84 17.91 -8.85 -5.91
C LEU A 84 16.46 -8.90 -5.41
N LYS A 85 16.21 -8.48 -4.16
CA LYS A 85 14.86 -8.33 -3.61
C LYS A 85 13.99 -7.45 -4.49
N TYR A 86 14.45 -6.21 -4.71
CA TYR A 86 13.75 -5.23 -5.52
C TYR A 86 13.59 -5.65 -6.98
N ILE A 87 14.62 -6.27 -7.57
CA ILE A 87 14.53 -6.80 -8.94
C ILE A 87 13.45 -7.88 -9.05
N LEU A 88 13.32 -8.73 -8.03
CA LEU A 88 12.31 -9.78 -8.00
C LEU A 88 10.90 -9.22 -7.77
N GLU A 89 10.74 -8.28 -6.84
CA GLU A 89 9.48 -7.57 -6.61
C GLU A 89 9.02 -6.84 -7.89
N GLU A 90 9.92 -6.09 -8.53
CA GLU A 90 9.66 -5.41 -9.79
C GLU A 90 9.33 -6.40 -10.91
N HIS A 91 10.01 -7.55 -10.97
CA HIS A 91 9.70 -8.60 -11.93
C HIS A 91 8.28 -9.17 -11.74
N LEU A 92 7.85 -9.38 -10.49
CA LEU A 92 6.49 -9.85 -10.18
C LEU A 92 5.44 -8.82 -10.59
N MET A 93 5.66 -7.54 -10.25
CA MET A 93 4.79 -6.44 -10.68
C MET A 93 4.69 -6.34 -12.20
N ASN A 94 5.84 -6.37 -12.90
CA ASN A 94 5.90 -6.32 -14.36
C ASN A 94 5.23 -7.54 -15.01
N LYS A 95 5.35 -8.72 -14.40
CA LYS A 95 4.68 -9.93 -14.88
C LYS A 95 3.16 -9.80 -14.82
N GLU A 96 2.62 -9.23 -13.74
CA GLU A 96 1.19 -8.97 -13.61
C GLU A 96 0.71 -7.91 -14.60
N MET A 97 1.44 -6.79 -14.72
CA MET A 97 1.15 -5.75 -15.71
C MET A 97 1.16 -6.31 -17.14
N ASN A 98 2.18 -7.12 -17.50
CA ASN A 98 2.27 -7.76 -18.81
C ASN A 98 1.09 -8.71 -19.08
N LYS A 99 0.60 -9.42 -18.06
CA LYS A 99 -0.59 -10.28 -18.19
C LYS A 99 -1.80 -9.43 -18.60
N VAL A 100 -2.00 -8.28 -17.97
CA VAL A 100 -3.12 -7.38 -18.25
C VAL A 100 -2.96 -6.70 -19.61
N VAL A 101 -1.77 -6.19 -19.93
CA VAL A 101 -1.40 -5.65 -21.25
C VAL A 101 -1.76 -6.64 -22.37
N ASN A 102 -1.39 -7.91 -22.20
CA ASN A 102 -1.70 -8.95 -23.18
C ASN A 102 -3.18 -9.30 -23.24
N GLN A 103 -3.87 -9.35 -22.09
CA GLN A 103 -5.28 -9.72 -22.01
C GLN A 103 -6.19 -8.66 -22.66
N TYR A 104 -5.90 -7.39 -22.44
CA TYR A 104 -6.73 -6.28 -22.93
C TYR A 104 -6.13 -5.57 -24.14
N ASN A 105 -4.96 -5.98 -24.64
CA ASN A 105 -4.27 -5.35 -25.77
C ASN A 105 -4.09 -3.83 -25.60
N VAL A 106 -3.71 -3.42 -24.39
CA VAL A 106 -3.46 -2.01 -24.00
C VAL A 106 -1.97 -1.79 -23.72
N ASN A 107 -1.49 -0.55 -23.83
CA ASN A 107 -0.14 -0.20 -23.41
C ASN A 107 -0.20 0.55 -22.08
N LEU A 108 0.11 -0.14 -20.98
CA LEU A 108 0.12 0.45 -19.64
C LEU A 108 1.50 0.96 -19.25
N GLN A 109 1.53 2.08 -18.53
CA GLN A 109 2.74 2.68 -17.97
C GLN A 109 2.95 2.24 -16.51
N THR A 110 4.19 2.33 -16.01
CA THR A 110 4.55 1.90 -14.63
C THR A 110 3.90 2.75 -13.53
N ASP A 111 3.48 3.97 -13.87
CA ASP A 111 2.75 4.90 -13.00
C ASP A 111 1.23 4.73 -13.12
N GLU A 112 0.74 3.68 -13.77
CA GLU A 112 -0.70 3.40 -13.90
C GLU A 112 -1.16 2.31 -12.93
N VAL A 113 -2.38 2.49 -12.43
CA VAL A 113 -3.11 1.54 -11.59
C VAL A 113 -4.32 1.08 -12.37
N PHE A 114 -4.68 -0.20 -12.26
CA PHE A 114 -5.77 -0.77 -13.03
C PHE A 114 -6.65 -1.73 -12.25
N LEU A 115 -7.95 -1.75 -12.56
CA LEU A 115 -8.91 -2.74 -12.10
C LEU A 115 -9.44 -3.55 -13.28
N THR A 116 -9.40 -4.87 -13.17
CA THR A 116 -9.85 -5.79 -14.22
C THR A 116 -11.29 -6.27 -13.97
N PHE A 117 -12.13 -6.18 -14.99
CA PHE A 117 -13.50 -6.69 -15.04
C PHE A 117 -13.63 -7.64 -16.22
N GLN A 118 -14.65 -8.51 -16.28
CA GLN A 118 -14.72 -9.60 -17.26
C GLN A 118 -14.33 -9.20 -18.70
N ASN A 119 -14.84 -8.07 -19.20
CA ASN A 119 -14.57 -7.56 -20.55
C ASN A 119 -13.98 -6.14 -20.58
N HIS A 120 -13.69 -5.56 -19.42
CA HIS A 120 -13.30 -4.16 -19.30
C HIS A 120 -12.11 -3.97 -18.36
N LEU A 121 -11.33 -2.94 -18.63
CA LEU A 121 -10.21 -2.51 -17.81
C LEU A 121 -10.42 -1.05 -17.43
N LEU A 122 -10.44 -0.76 -16.13
CA LEU A 122 -10.40 0.61 -15.62
C LEU A 122 -8.94 0.96 -15.31
N VAL A 123 -8.49 2.14 -15.76
CA VAL A 123 -7.10 2.61 -15.58
C VAL A 123 -7.09 4.02 -14.98
N GLY A 124 -6.22 4.23 -14.00
CA GLY A 124 -5.90 5.51 -13.37
C GLY A 124 -4.39 5.68 -13.17
N LYS A 125 -3.95 6.78 -12.55
CA LYS A 125 -2.53 7.09 -12.26
C LYS A 125 -2.20 6.85 -10.78
N ARG A 126 -0.94 6.49 -10.48
CA ARG A 126 -0.44 6.02 -9.17
C ARG A 126 -0.08 7.16 -8.19
N ASP A 127 0.05 8.41 -8.65
CA ASP A 127 0.48 9.56 -7.84
C ASP A 127 -0.68 10.34 -7.18
N ASP A 128 -1.54 9.62 -6.44
CA ASP A 128 -2.86 10.11 -6.05
C ASP A 128 -3.12 10.02 -4.54
N LEU A 129 -2.28 10.62 -3.71
CA LEU A 129 -2.71 11.10 -2.39
C LEU A 129 -3.33 12.49 -2.60
N PHE A 130 -4.67 12.59 -2.55
CA PHE A 130 -5.49 13.82 -2.51
C PHE A 130 -4.78 15.10 -3.02
N GLY A 131 -4.85 15.39 -4.33
CA GLY A 131 -4.07 16.51 -4.87
C GLY A 131 -4.54 17.16 -6.18
N SER A 132 -5.38 16.51 -6.99
CA SER A 132 -5.99 17.19 -8.15
C SER A 132 -7.35 16.59 -8.49
N ILE A 133 -8.33 17.47 -8.64
CA ILE A 133 -9.74 17.14 -8.93
C ILE A 133 -9.96 16.96 -10.45
N ASP A 134 -8.99 17.37 -11.28
CA ASP A 134 -9.05 17.31 -12.76
C ASP A 134 -8.57 15.97 -13.34
N LYS A 135 -8.43 14.94 -12.50
CA LYS A 135 -7.92 13.63 -12.95
C LYS A 135 -8.99 12.86 -13.72
N THR A 136 -8.54 12.01 -14.65
CA THR A 136 -9.40 11.18 -15.49
C THR A 136 -9.11 9.70 -15.31
N LEU A 137 -10.18 8.91 -15.27
CA LEU A 137 -10.13 7.46 -15.40
C LEU A 137 -10.47 7.06 -16.83
N LEU A 138 -9.81 6.01 -17.32
CA LEU A 138 -9.99 5.46 -18.66
C LEU A 138 -10.58 4.06 -18.57
N VAL A 139 -11.57 3.78 -19.41
CA VAL A 139 -12.14 2.43 -19.57
C VAL A 139 -11.77 1.91 -20.95
N TYR A 140 -11.17 0.73 -20.97
CA TYR A 140 -10.86 -0.02 -22.18
C TYR A 140 -11.71 -1.29 -22.23
N ASN A 141 -12.09 -1.71 -23.43
CA ASN A 141 -12.66 -3.04 -23.64
C ASN A 141 -11.55 -4.10 -23.85
N ALA A 142 -11.95 -5.38 -23.94
CA ALA A 142 -11.04 -6.50 -24.18
C ALA A 142 -10.20 -6.42 -25.47
N ALA A 143 -10.58 -5.58 -26.44
CA ALA A 143 -9.83 -5.38 -27.68
C ALA A 143 -8.77 -4.25 -27.57
N GLY A 144 -8.70 -3.57 -26.43
CA GLY A 144 -7.77 -2.46 -26.18
C GLY A 144 -8.28 -1.12 -26.68
N LYS A 145 -9.56 -1.04 -27.05
CA LYS A 145 -10.18 0.21 -27.46
C LYS A 145 -10.67 0.97 -26.23
N GLU A 146 -10.26 2.23 -26.08
CA GLU A 146 -10.85 3.16 -25.12
C GLU A 146 -12.34 3.34 -25.45
N THR A 147 -13.21 2.92 -24.52
CA THR A 147 -14.66 3.07 -24.63
C THR A 147 -15.16 4.28 -23.85
N LYS A 148 -14.45 4.67 -22.79
CA LYS A 148 -14.83 5.79 -21.94
C LYS A 148 -13.62 6.50 -21.35
N ARG A 149 -13.78 7.81 -21.18
CA ARG A 149 -12.89 8.69 -20.43
C ARG A 149 -13.76 9.56 -19.54
N ILE A 150 -13.56 9.49 -18.23
CA ILE A 150 -14.39 10.18 -17.25
C ILE A 150 -13.53 10.97 -16.28
N LYS A 151 -13.92 12.22 -15.99
CA LYS A 151 -13.28 12.99 -14.92
C LYS A 151 -13.72 12.45 -13.57
N ILE A 152 -12.84 12.48 -12.57
CA ILE A 152 -13.20 12.01 -11.23
C ILE A 152 -14.31 12.86 -10.60
N THR A 153 -14.41 14.15 -10.94
CA THR A 153 -15.54 15.00 -10.51
C THR A 153 -16.87 14.55 -11.11
N GLU A 154 -16.89 14.20 -12.39
CA GLU A 154 -18.08 13.70 -13.08
C GLU A 154 -18.52 12.36 -12.49
N LEU A 155 -17.56 11.47 -12.22
CA LEU A 155 -17.82 10.20 -11.56
C LEU A 155 -18.33 10.40 -10.13
N ALA A 156 -17.70 11.30 -9.36
CA ALA A 156 -18.15 11.64 -8.01
C ALA A 156 -19.57 12.19 -8.01
N LYS A 157 -19.88 13.11 -8.93
CA LYS A 157 -21.23 13.68 -9.10
C LYS A 157 -22.27 12.61 -9.43
N ALA A 158 -21.93 11.65 -10.29
CA ALA A 158 -22.79 10.51 -10.59
C ALA A 158 -22.99 9.58 -9.39
N ALA A 159 -22.01 9.50 -8.47
CA ALA A 159 -22.08 8.69 -7.26
C ALA A 159 -22.96 9.33 -6.16
N VAL A 160 -23.05 10.67 -6.08
CA VAL A 160 -23.77 11.40 -5.00
C VAL A 160 -25.19 10.89 -4.73
N PRO A 161 -26.05 10.65 -5.73
CA PRO A 161 -27.41 10.16 -5.49
C PRO A 161 -27.46 8.82 -4.75
N TYR A 162 -26.41 8.00 -4.89
CA TYR A 162 -26.30 6.64 -4.37
C TYR A 162 -25.51 6.53 -3.07
N LEU A 163 -24.99 7.64 -2.55
CA LEU A 163 -24.37 7.64 -1.22
C LEU A 163 -25.36 7.10 -0.19
N PRO A 164 -24.93 6.27 0.77
CA PRO A 164 -25.76 5.68 1.81
C PRO A 164 -26.12 6.72 2.90
N LEU A 165 -26.66 7.85 2.46
CA LEU A 165 -26.99 9.05 3.23
C LEU A 165 -28.36 9.59 2.78
N THR A 166 -29.07 10.20 3.70
CA THR A 166 -30.26 11.00 3.42
C THR A 166 -29.91 12.29 2.67
N ASP A 167 -30.90 12.90 2.00
CA ASP A 167 -30.65 14.14 1.25
C ASP A 167 -30.16 15.28 2.13
N LYS A 168 -30.61 15.35 3.39
CA LYS A 168 -30.13 16.32 4.37
C LYS A 168 -28.67 16.09 4.76
N GLU A 169 -28.25 14.83 4.91
CA GLU A 169 -26.85 14.49 5.21
C GLU A 169 -25.92 14.81 4.02
N LYS A 170 -26.42 14.68 2.79
CA LYS A 170 -25.66 15.08 1.58
C LYS A 170 -25.37 16.58 1.54
N GLU A 171 -26.20 17.44 2.15
CA GLU A 171 -25.94 18.89 2.22
C GLU A 171 -24.66 19.25 2.98
N THR A 172 -24.19 18.38 3.88
CA THR A 172 -22.95 18.58 4.65
C THR A 172 -21.89 17.53 4.31
N THR A 173 -21.98 16.91 3.13
CA THR A 173 -21.03 15.92 2.65
C THR A 173 -20.05 16.53 1.65
N TYR A 174 -18.77 16.24 1.82
CA TYR A 174 -17.70 16.69 0.95
C TYR A 174 -17.16 15.54 0.12
N PHE A 175 -16.79 15.80 -1.13
CA PHE A 175 -15.91 14.95 -1.92
C PHE A 175 -14.47 15.38 -1.67
N ASP A 176 -13.68 14.49 -1.08
CA ASP A 176 -12.30 14.77 -0.69
C ASP A 176 -11.31 14.50 -1.83
N GLY A 177 -11.67 13.59 -2.75
CA GLY A 177 -10.89 13.26 -3.93
C GLY A 177 -10.85 11.75 -4.20
N MET A 178 -9.84 11.31 -4.96
CA MET A 178 -9.58 9.91 -5.26
C MET A 178 -8.23 9.50 -4.67
N LYS A 179 -8.15 8.26 -4.19
CA LYS A 179 -6.89 7.58 -3.87
C LYS A 179 -6.70 6.39 -4.80
N THR A 180 -5.48 6.18 -5.25
CA THR A 180 -5.08 4.95 -5.92
C THR A 180 -4.01 4.24 -5.12
N GLN A 181 -4.03 2.92 -5.18
CA GLN A 181 -3.01 2.06 -4.64
C GLN A 181 -2.58 1.11 -5.75
N GLY A 182 -1.28 1.06 -6.04
CA GLY A 182 -0.76 0.10 -7.01
C GLY A 182 -0.36 -1.20 -6.34
N ASN A 183 -0.32 -2.28 -7.10
CA ASN A 183 0.18 -3.57 -6.61
C ASN A 183 1.57 -3.42 -5.98
N THR A 184 1.75 -4.07 -4.84
CA THR A 184 3.03 -4.20 -4.15
C THR A 184 3.30 -5.66 -3.84
N TYR A 185 4.57 -6.03 -3.83
CA TYR A 185 5.03 -7.39 -3.60
C TYR A 185 6.14 -7.37 -2.55
N ASP A 186 6.15 -8.36 -1.68
CA ASP A 186 7.39 -8.89 -1.12
C ASP A 186 7.85 -10.04 -2.03
N LEU A 187 9.08 -10.50 -1.85
CA LEU A 187 9.70 -11.63 -2.54
C LEU A 187 8.83 -12.88 -2.69
N TRP A 188 7.91 -13.11 -1.75
CA TRP A 188 7.18 -14.36 -1.62
C TRP A 188 5.69 -14.22 -1.91
N GLU A 189 5.12 -13.03 -1.72
CA GLU A 189 3.69 -12.82 -1.83
C GLU A 189 3.34 -11.39 -2.23
N LYS A 190 2.13 -11.26 -2.77
CA LYS A 190 1.53 -9.96 -3.03
C LYS A 190 1.09 -9.36 -1.70
N ILE A 191 1.49 -8.12 -1.43
CA ILE A 191 1.11 -7.40 -0.20
C ILE A 191 -0.20 -6.65 -0.47
N ASP A 192 -0.21 -5.81 -1.51
CA ASP A 192 -1.36 -5.01 -1.89
C ASP A 192 -1.82 -5.29 -3.33
N ASP A 193 -3.12 -5.22 -3.53
CA ASP A 193 -3.76 -5.19 -4.85
C ASP A 193 -3.90 -3.75 -5.37
N ASN A 194 -4.10 -3.64 -6.69
CA ASN A 194 -4.46 -2.39 -7.33
C ASN A 194 -5.84 -1.99 -6.81
N ASP A 195 -5.96 -0.76 -6.35
CA ASP A 195 -7.20 -0.19 -5.86
C ASP A 195 -7.38 1.24 -6.34
N ILE A 196 -8.64 1.61 -6.57
CA ILE A 196 -9.07 2.94 -6.98
C ILE A 196 -10.30 3.24 -6.13
N GLN A 197 -10.24 4.30 -5.31
CA GLN A 197 -11.35 4.66 -4.42
C GLN A 197 -11.62 6.16 -4.47
N LEU A 198 -12.90 6.53 -4.51
CA LEU A 198 -13.35 7.91 -4.30
C LEU A 198 -13.73 8.08 -2.84
N PHE A 199 -13.33 9.19 -2.23
CA PHE A 199 -13.55 9.47 -0.82
C PHE A 199 -14.53 10.61 -0.65
N PHE A 200 -15.53 10.35 0.18
CA PHE A 200 -16.50 11.33 0.63
C PHE A 200 -16.43 11.40 2.16
N ARG A 201 -16.77 12.55 2.71
CA ARG A 201 -16.81 12.79 4.14
C ARG A 201 -18.10 13.48 4.51
N TYR A 202 -18.96 12.77 5.24
CA TYR A 202 -20.17 13.34 5.84
C TYR A 202 -19.80 14.04 7.14
N VAL A 203 -20.17 15.32 7.27
CA VAL A 203 -19.87 16.14 8.45
C VAL A 203 -21.14 16.42 9.23
N THR A 204 -21.12 16.15 10.54
CA THR A 204 -22.26 16.41 11.42
C THR A 204 -21.85 16.97 12.77
N THR A 205 -22.79 17.63 13.43
CA THR A 205 -22.67 18.05 14.85
C THR A 205 -23.39 17.09 15.78
N GLU A 206 -24.08 16.08 15.24
CA GLU A 206 -24.75 15.04 16.04
C GLU A 206 -23.70 14.13 16.68
N VAL A 207 -23.73 14.09 18.02
CA VAL A 207 -22.77 13.32 18.82
C VAL A 207 -23.10 11.83 18.66
N PRO A 208 -22.13 10.98 18.28
CA PRO A 208 -22.33 9.53 18.23
C PRO A 208 -22.70 8.98 19.61
N GLU A 209 -23.61 8.01 19.68
CA GLU A 209 -24.19 7.52 20.94
C GLU A 209 -23.14 7.07 21.98
N ASP A 210 -22.06 6.43 21.51
CA ASP A 210 -20.98 5.90 22.36
C ASP A 210 -19.67 6.71 22.25
N TYR A 211 -19.71 7.94 21.77
CA TYR A 211 -18.50 8.74 21.56
C TYR A 211 -17.78 9.06 22.88
N GLN A 212 -16.48 8.77 22.92
CA GLN A 212 -15.57 9.19 23.98
C GLN A 212 -14.62 10.23 23.39
N PRO A 213 -14.45 11.41 24.02
CA PRO A 213 -13.48 12.39 23.56
C PRO A 213 -12.08 11.80 23.45
N GLU A 214 -11.37 12.17 22.38
CA GLU A 214 -9.96 11.82 22.21
C GLU A 214 -9.15 12.28 23.44
N PRO A 215 -8.23 11.47 23.98
CA PRO A 215 -7.51 11.79 25.22
C PRO A 215 -6.73 13.11 25.19
N ASP A 216 -6.36 13.57 24.00
CA ASP A 216 -5.60 14.78 23.71
C ASP A 216 -6.48 15.98 23.31
N MET A 217 -7.80 15.80 23.22
CA MET A 217 -8.73 16.90 22.97
C MET A 217 -8.68 17.92 24.13
N PRO A 218 -8.44 19.22 23.85
CA PRO A 218 -8.44 20.26 24.88
C PRO A 218 -9.80 20.38 25.58
N ALA A 219 -9.77 20.62 26.89
CA ALA A 219 -11.00 20.76 27.69
C ALA A 219 -11.86 21.97 27.30
N ASP A 220 -11.29 22.96 26.60
CA ASP A 220 -11.97 24.15 26.08
C ASP A 220 -12.40 24.01 24.61
N ALA A 221 -12.35 22.81 24.03
CA ALA A 221 -12.77 22.55 22.65
C ALA A 221 -14.22 22.98 22.38
N LYS A 222 -14.42 23.68 21.26
CA LYS A 222 -15.70 24.21 20.76
C LYS A 222 -15.85 23.88 19.28
N ASP A 223 -17.05 24.10 18.74
CA ASP A 223 -17.39 23.83 17.33
C ASP A 223 -17.04 22.39 16.90
N ILE A 224 -17.27 21.42 17.79
CA ILE A 224 -16.97 20.01 17.56
C ILE A 224 -17.84 19.50 16.41
N LYS A 225 -17.19 18.92 15.41
CA LYS A 225 -17.85 18.23 14.28
C LYS A 225 -17.26 16.83 14.13
N PHE A 226 -18.15 15.90 13.85
CA PHE A 226 -17.84 14.50 13.58
C PHE A 226 -17.83 14.27 12.08
N HIS A 227 -16.86 13.48 11.64
CA HIS A 227 -16.59 13.22 10.24
C HIS A 227 -16.66 11.72 9.99
N TYR A 228 -17.60 11.33 9.15
CA TYR A 228 -17.78 9.94 8.73
C TYR A 228 -17.27 9.76 7.31
N ASP A 229 -16.31 8.85 7.16
CA ASP A 229 -15.72 8.57 5.87
C ASP A 229 -16.58 7.58 5.09
N ILE A 230 -16.76 7.87 3.81
CA ILE A 230 -17.45 7.03 2.87
C ILE A 230 -16.52 6.80 1.68
N THR A 231 -16.21 5.54 1.40
CA THR A 231 -15.45 5.17 0.20
C THR A 231 -16.39 4.63 -0.86
N TYR A 232 -16.14 4.99 -2.11
CA TYR A 232 -16.74 4.37 -3.28
C TYR A 232 -15.66 3.61 -4.04
N SER A 233 -15.84 2.31 -4.18
CA SER A 233 -14.98 1.42 -4.97
C SER A 233 -15.63 1.19 -6.33
N PRO A 234 -15.08 1.74 -7.43
CA PRO A 234 -15.70 1.63 -8.75
C PRO A 234 -15.83 0.19 -9.24
N VAL A 235 -17.01 -0.15 -9.75
CA VAL A 235 -17.30 -1.41 -10.44
C VAL A 235 -17.83 -1.11 -11.83
N LEU A 236 -17.41 -1.89 -12.83
CA LEU A 236 -17.92 -1.80 -14.19
C LEU A 236 -18.84 -2.98 -14.52
N ASP A 237 -19.93 -2.70 -15.23
CA ASP A 237 -20.83 -3.72 -15.77
C ASP A 237 -20.29 -4.36 -17.08
N GLU A 238 -21.10 -5.21 -17.70
CA GLU A 238 -20.76 -5.88 -18.96
C GLU A 238 -20.60 -4.92 -20.16
N ASN A 239 -21.12 -3.69 -20.06
CA ASN A 239 -21.04 -2.63 -21.07
C ASN A 239 -19.91 -1.64 -20.79
N GLY A 240 -19.22 -1.77 -19.65
CA GLY A 240 -18.17 -0.84 -19.23
C GLY A 240 -18.72 0.42 -18.57
N GLU A 241 -19.95 0.37 -18.09
CA GLU A 241 -20.61 1.45 -17.35
C GLU A 241 -20.40 1.30 -15.85
N PHE A 242 -20.28 2.44 -15.14
CA PHE A 242 -20.07 2.45 -13.69
C PHE A 242 -21.34 2.04 -12.97
N VAL A 243 -21.22 1.06 -12.07
CA VAL A 243 -22.32 0.57 -11.24
C VAL A 243 -22.29 1.27 -9.90
N PHE A 244 -23.45 1.81 -9.49
CA PHE A 244 -23.65 2.41 -8.18
C PHE A 244 -24.68 1.59 -7.40
N SER A 245 -24.26 1.00 -6.30
CA SER A 245 -25.13 0.21 -5.41
C SER A 245 -24.67 0.32 -3.97
N SER A 246 -25.48 -0.12 -3.01
CA SER A 246 -25.07 -0.16 -1.59
C SER A 246 -23.73 -0.87 -1.38
N ASP A 247 -23.44 -1.89 -2.19
CA ASP A 247 -22.28 -2.75 -2.02
C ASP A 247 -21.00 -2.10 -2.57
N THR A 248 -21.12 -1.05 -3.39
CA THR A 248 -19.98 -0.28 -3.91
C THR A 248 -19.58 0.87 -2.99
N PHE A 249 -20.38 1.16 -1.96
CA PHE A 249 -20.06 2.18 -0.96
C PHE A 249 -19.79 1.54 0.40
N HIS A 250 -18.76 2.01 1.07
CA HIS A 250 -18.51 1.63 2.46
C HIS A 250 -18.55 2.86 3.35
N LEU A 251 -19.45 2.85 4.34
CA LEU A 251 -19.62 3.92 5.31
C LEU A 251 -19.01 3.49 6.65
N TYR A 252 -17.94 4.16 7.05
CA TYR A 252 -17.20 3.87 8.29
C TYR A 252 -17.84 4.62 9.47
N LYS A 253 -18.78 3.96 10.16
CA LYS A 253 -19.54 4.53 11.30
C LYS A 253 -19.03 4.11 12.69
N SER A 254 -17.93 3.36 12.79
CA SER A 254 -17.36 2.95 14.07
C SER A 254 -16.66 4.10 14.79
N ASN A 255 -16.68 4.15 16.12
CA ASN A 255 -15.94 5.15 16.91
C ASN A 255 -14.44 5.20 16.53
N ASP A 256 -13.84 4.06 16.20
CA ASP A 256 -12.43 3.96 15.80
C ASP A 256 -12.13 4.61 14.42
N SER A 257 -13.17 4.94 13.65
CA SER A 257 -13.06 5.56 12.32
C SER A 257 -13.64 6.97 12.24
N ILE A 258 -14.24 7.49 13.32
CA ILE A 258 -14.78 8.85 13.35
C ILE A 258 -13.63 9.82 13.56
N ARG A 259 -13.45 10.74 12.61
CA ARG A 259 -12.51 11.84 12.77
C ARG A 259 -13.24 13.02 13.39
N VAL A 260 -12.56 13.83 14.21
CA VAL A 260 -13.16 14.97 14.89
C VAL A 260 -12.41 16.26 14.56
N SER A 261 -13.16 17.31 14.22
CA SER A 261 -12.61 18.68 14.09
C SER A 261 -13.18 19.56 15.18
N TYR A 262 -12.36 20.45 15.74
CA TYR A 262 -12.76 21.39 16.78
C TYR A 262 -11.86 22.63 16.78
N LYS A 263 -12.29 23.66 17.51
CA LYS A 263 -11.52 24.86 17.82
C LYS A 263 -11.24 24.95 19.32
N ALA A 264 -10.01 25.31 19.68
CA ALA A 264 -9.59 25.55 21.06
C ALA A 264 -8.66 26.76 21.11
N SER A 265 -8.28 27.23 22.30
CA SER A 265 -7.36 28.36 22.44
C SER A 265 -6.02 28.09 21.72
N GLY A 266 -5.77 28.82 20.63
CA GLY A 266 -4.54 28.70 19.83
C GLY A 266 -4.45 27.45 18.93
N ILE A 267 -5.52 26.65 18.82
CA ILE A 267 -5.53 25.40 18.05
C ILE A 267 -6.82 25.31 17.22
N GLU A 268 -6.69 24.94 15.95
CA GLU A 268 -7.81 24.51 15.09
C GLU A 268 -7.46 23.14 14.49
N ALA A 269 -8.21 22.11 14.86
CA ALA A 269 -8.05 20.77 14.31
C ALA A 269 -8.88 20.66 13.04
N ILE A 270 -8.22 20.63 11.88
CA ILE A 270 -8.85 20.54 10.55
C ILE A 270 -8.61 19.16 9.96
N VAL A 271 -9.70 18.50 9.54
CA VAL A 271 -9.67 17.15 8.95
C VAL A 271 -9.82 17.19 7.42
N ALA A 272 -10.13 18.36 6.86
CA ALA A 272 -10.39 18.54 5.43
C ALA A 272 -9.11 18.68 4.58
N PRO A 273 -8.96 17.93 3.48
CA PRO A 273 -7.93 18.21 2.50
C PRO A 273 -8.24 19.49 1.72
N ASN A 274 -7.22 20.14 1.18
CA ASN A 274 -7.37 21.38 0.39
C ASN A 274 -8.20 21.18 -0.89
N THR A 275 -8.39 19.94 -1.33
CA THR A 275 -9.18 19.55 -2.50
C THR A 275 -10.65 19.28 -2.20
N ALA A 276 -11.06 19.36 -0.92
CA ALA A 276 -12.44 19.04 -0.53
C ALA A 276 -13.44 20.02 -1.15
N VAL A 277 -14.47 19.47 -1.82
CA VAL A 277 -15.57 20.25 -2.41
C VAL A 277 -16.88 19.70 -1.88
N LEU A 278 -17.83 20.59 -1.53
CA LEU A 278 -19.17 20.17 -1.13
C LEU A 278 -19.82 19.38 -2.28
N VAL A 279 -20.45 18.24 -2.00
CA VAL A 279 -20.98 17.38 -3.08
C VAL A 279 -22.00 18.08 -3.98
N ASN A 280 -22.75 19.04 -3.43
CA ASN A 280 -23.72 19.85 -4.17
C ASN A 280 -23.07 20.97 -5.02
N GLU A 281 -21.78 21.23 -4.82
CA GLU A 281 -20.99 22.23 -5.55
C GLU A 281 -20.08 21.62 -6.61
N ILE A 282 -20.07 20.29 -6.75
CA ILE A 282 -19.31 19.59 -7.80
C ILE A 282 -19.89 19.99 -9.18
N LYS A 283 -19.07 20.69 -9.96
CA LYS A 283 -19.43 21.18 -11.30
C LYS A 283 -19.43 20.06 -12.32
#